data_AF-A0A4T0V7R2-F1
#
_entry.id   AF-A0A4T0V7R2-F1
#
_cell.length_a   1.000
_cell.length_b   1.000
_cell.length_c   1.000
_cell.angle_alpha   90.00
_cell.angle_beta   90.00
_cell.angle_gamma   90.00
#
_symmetry.space_group_name_H-M   'P 1'
#
loop_
_entity.id
_entity.type
_entity.pdbx_description
1 polymer ?
#
loop_
_entity_poly.entity_id
_entity_poly.type
_entity_poly.pdbx_seq_one_letter_code
_entity_poly.pdbx_strand_id
1 'polypeptide(L)'
;MEDRDLLDALRGAAEPDRPLSTAAYERHRAGAGGPSVAWIIRRFGTWRAACAAAGLPTNEPSARRATWSEEELVAHVASYLAALAPGASGSFADYAAWAKAHPSAPSGATVRARLPWAEAKRRATGDRAGRPAAD
;
A
#
# COMPACT_ATOMS: atom_id res chain seq x y z
N MET A 1 7.31 -2.10 -33.42
CA MET A 1 7.03 -2.80 -32.16
C MET A 1 5.62 -2.43 -31.77
N GLU A 2 4.73 -3.40 -31.83
CA GLU A 2 3.28 -3.24 -31.63
C GLU A 2 2.90 -3.63 -30.20
N ASP A 3 1.68 -3.30 -29.77
CA ASP A 3 1.17 -3.63 -28.43
C ASP A 3 1.36 -5.10 -28.08
N ARG A 4 1.15 -6.00 -29.05
CA ARG A 4 1.36 -7.43 -28.88
C ARG A 4 2.81 -7.77 -28.48
N ASP A 5 3.80 -7.14 -29.11
CA ASP A 5 5.21 -7.36 -28.80
C ASP A 5 5.55 -6.92 -27.36
N LEU A 6 4.92 -5.84 -26.87
CA LEU A 6 5.09 -5.41 -25.48
C LEU A 6 4.51 -6.42 -24.50
N LEU A 7 3.31 -6.91 -24.78
CA LEU A 7 2.62 -7.85 -23.91
C LEU A 7 3.35 -9.21 -23.87
N ASP A 8 3.88 -9.66 -25.00
CA ASP A 8 4.67 -10.89 -25.05
C ASP A 8 6.01 -10.74 -24.32
N ALA A 9 6.66 -9.58 -24.41
CA ALA A 9 7.85 -9.30 -23.62
C ALA A 9 7.56 -9.30 -22.11
N LEU A 10 6.39 -8.79 -21.68
CA LEU A 10 5.96 -8.85 -20.28
C LEU A 10 5.71 -10.29 -19.84
N ARG A 11 5.04 -11.10 -20.67
CA ARG A 11 4.75 -12.52 -20.36
C ARG A 11 6.03 -13.35 -20.26
N GLY A 12 6.99 -13.15 -21.16
CA GLY A 12 8.27 -13.86 -21.14
C GLY A 12 9.14 -13.53 -19.92
N ALA A 13 8.95 -12.35 -19.32
CA ALA A 13 9.66 -11.93 -18.12
C ALA A 13 8.92 -12.28 -16.82
N ALA A 14 7.64 -12.69 -16.90
CA ALA A 14 6.82 -12.99 -15.75
C ALA A 14 6.98 -14.44 -15.31
N GLU A 15 7.06 -14.63 -14.00
CA GLU A 15 7.07 -15.96 -13.39
C GLU A 15 5.63 -16.32 -12.98
N PRO A 16 5.18 -17.57 -13.18
CA PRO A 16 3.79 -17.99 -12.93
C PRO A 16 3.30 -17.76 -11.50
N ASP A 17 4.20 -17.69 -10.52
CA ASP A 17 3.88 -17.51 -9.09
C ASP A 17 4.44 -16.21 -8.50
N ARG A 18 4.84 -15.24 -9.34
CA ARG A 18 5.42 -14.00 -8.82
C ARG A 18 4.93 -12.75 -9.56
N PRO A 19 4.42 -11.75 -8.83
CA PRO A 19 4.02 -10.51 -9.46
C PRO A 19 5.25 -9.80 -10.05
N LEU A 20 5.15 -9.47 -11.33
CA LEU A 20 6.24 -8.83 -12.06
C LEU A 20 6.36 -7.35 -11.67
N SER A 21 7.42 -7.01 -10.94
CA SER A 21 7.77 -5.63 -10.61
C SER A 21 8.58 -4.97 -11.72
N THR A 22 8.53 -3.64 -11.81
CA THR A 22 9.34 -2.87 -12.77
C THR A 22 10.83 -3.16 -12.62
N ALA A 23 11.33 -3.29 -11.38
CA ALA A 23 12.72 -3.63 -11.10
C ALA A 23 13.07 -5.08 -11.50
N ALA A 24 12.14 -6.03 -11.33
CA ALA A 24 12.34 -7.39 -11.80
C ALA A 24 12.41 -7.46 -13.33
N TYR A 25 11.53 -6.73 -14.01
CA TYR A 25 11.53 -6.63 -15.46
C TYR A 25 12.77 -5.95 -16.02
N GLU A 26 13.21 -4.82 -15.45
CA GLU A 26 14.45 -4.13 -15.87
C GLU A 26 15.68 -5.04 -15.73
N ARG A 27 15.73 -5.85 -14.67
CA ARG A 27 16.75 -6.90 -14.52
C ARG A 27 16.66 -7.97 -15.58
N HIS A 28 15.45 -8.44 -15.92
CA HIS A 28 15.26 -9.48 -16.93
C HIS A 28 15.67 -8.98 -18.32
N ARG A 29 15.22 -7.78 -18.73
CA ARG A 29 15.56 -7.21 -20.04
C ARG A 29 17.03 -6.84 -20.19
N ALA A 30 17.77 -6.64 -19.09
CA ALA A 30 19.22 -6.45 -19.16
C ALA A 30 19.95 -7.69 -19.69
N GLY A 31 19.38 -8.89 -19.51
CA GLY A 31 19.93 -10.15 -20.03
C GLY A 31 19.22 -10.68 -21.29
N ALA A 32 17.88 -10.55 -21.37
CA ALA A 32 17.08 -11.09 -22.48
C ALA A 32 16.82 -10.07 -23.61
N GLY A 33 17.14 -8.79 -23.40
CA GLY A 33 16.69 -7.70 -24.25
C GLY A 33 15.20 -7.41 -24.06
N GLY A 34 14.72 -6.30 -24.64
CA GLY A 34 13.31 -5.96 -24.63
C GLY A 34 13.00 -4.47 -24.43
N PRO A 35 11.71 -4.09 -24.56
CA PRO A 35 11.28 -2.72 -24.41
C PRO A 35 11.56 -2.18 -23.01
N SER A 36 11.78 -0.87 -22.89
CA SER A 36 11.99 -0.23 -21.59
C SER A 36 10.68 -0.08 -20.83
N VAL A 37 10.75 -0.07 -19.49
CA VAL A 37 9.58 0.21 -18.64
C VAL A 37 8.94 1.55 -19.02
N ALA A 38 9.76 2.57 -19.35
CA ALA A 38 9.27 3.87 -19.78
C ALA A 38 8.42 3.80 -21.06
N TRP A 39 8.81 2.96 -22.04
CA TRP A 39 8.06 2.80 -23.28
C TRP A 39 6.76 2.02 -23.05
N ILE A 40 6.80 0.99 -22.21
CA ILE A 40 5.60 0.23 -21.78
C ILE A 40 4.60 1.16 -21.08
N ILE A 41 5.06 1.97 -20.12
CA ILE A 41 4.21 2.95 -19.42
C ILE A 41 3.66 3.99 -20.38
N ARG A 42 4.46 4.50 -21.33
CA ARG A 42 3.98 5.47 -22.32
C ARG A 42 2.90 4.91 -23.23
N ARG A 43 2.90 3.60 -23.50
CA ARG A 43 1.92 2.95 -24.38
C ARG A 43 0.63 2.54 -23.68
N PHE A 44 0.73 2.03 -22.46
CA PHE A 44 -0.40 1.48 -21.67
C PHE A 44 -0.82 2.40 -20.49
N GLY A 45 -0.19 3.55 -20.33
CA GLY A 45 -0.43 4.52 -19.27
C GLY A 45 0.25 4.18 -17.94
N THR A 46 0.13 2.95 -17.47
CA THR A 46 0.78 2.49 -16.21
C THR A 46 1.33 1.08 -16.32
N TRP A 47 2.31 0.74 -15.48
CA TRP A 47 2.85 -0.63 -15.40
C TRP A 47 1.77 -1.65 -15.06
N ARG A 48 0.85 -1.30 -14.16
CA ARG A 48 -0.26 -2.17 -13.77
C ARG A 48 -1.21 -2.41 -14.94
N ALA A 49 -1.54 -1.37 -15.70
CA ALA A 49 -2.37 -1.52 -16.90
C ALA A 49 -1.69 -2.41 -17.94
N ALA A 50 -0.36 -2.30 -18.12
CA ALA A 50 0.38 -3.16 -19.02
C ALA A 50 0.38 -4.64 -18.57
N CYS A 51 0.64 -4.91 -17.28
CA CYS A 51 0.57 -6.26 -16.72
C CYS A 51 -0.86 -6.84 -16.80
N ALA A 52 -1.89 -6.02 -16.54
CA ALA A 52 -3.29 -6.43 -16.68
C ALA A 52 -3.64 -6.77 -18.14
N ALA A 53 -3.20 -5.95 -19.09
CA ALA A 53 -3.34 -6.22 -20.53
C ALA A 53 -2.58 -7.49 -20.96
N ALA A 54 -1.49 -7.83 -20.27
CA ALA A 54 -0.71 -9.04 -20.51
C ALA A 54 -1.34 -10.29 -19.87
N GLY A 55 -2.38 -10.15 -19.04
CA GLY A 55 -2.98 -11.24 -18.27
C GLY A 55 -2.11 -11.71 -17.11
N LEU A 56 -1.18 -10.86 -16.65
CA LEU A 56 -0.25 -11.19 -15.57
C LEU A 56 -0.82 -10.80 -14.22
N PRO A 57 -0.49 -11.55 -13.15
CA PRO A 57 -0.77 -11.12 -11.80
C PRO A 57 -0.02 -9.81 -11.57
N THR A 58 -0.74 -8.70 -11.61
CA THR A 58 -0.19 -7.44 -11.14
C THR A 58 0.11 -7.62 -9.68
N ASN A 59 1.27 -7.13 -9.20
CA ASN A 59 1.35 -6.81 -7.79
C ASN A 59 0.21 -5.82 -7.56
N GLU A 60 -0.89 -6.28 -6.99
CA GLU A 60 -1.80 -5.36 -6.35
C GLU A 60 -0.91 -4.50 -5.45
N PRO A 61 -1.08 -3.17 -5.42
CA PRO A 61 -0.50 -2.38 -4.36
C PRO A 61 -1.01 -3.10 -3.14
N SER A 62 -0.08 -3.77 -2.43
CA SER A 62 -0.41 -4.45 -1.19
C SER A 62 -1.41 -3.56 -0.49
N ALA A 63 -2.58 -4.08 -0.12
CA ALA A 63 -3.68 -3.29 0.43
C ALA A 63 -3.20 -2.23 1.45
N ARG A 64 -2.07 -2.53 2.11
CA ARG A 64 -1.18 -1.64 2.88
C ARG A 64 -0.84 -0.25 2.30
N ARG A 65 -0.74 -0.04 0.98
CA ARG A 65 -0.41 1.27 0.37
C ARG A 65 -1.63 2.05 -0.16
N ALA A 66 -2.80 1.43 -0.27
CA ALA A 66 -3.97 2.05 -0.93
C ALA A 66 -5.25 2.12 -0.10
N THR A 67 -5.33 1.49 1.09
CA THR A 67 -6.61 1.27 1.77
C THR A 67 -6.50 1.67 3.23
N TRP A 68 -6.59 2.97 3.50
CA TRP A 68 -6.79 3.44 4.87
C TRP A 68 -7.89 4.48 4.83
N SER A 69 -9.12 4.05 5.10
CA SER A 69 -10.24 4.95 5.35
C SER A 69 -10.01 5.74 6.63
N GLU A 70 -10.66 6.90 6.77
CA GLU A 70 -10.53 7.71 7.99
C GLU A 70 -10.94 6.90 9.23
N GLU A 71 -11.95 6.04 9.11
CA GLU A 71 -12.42 5.12 10.15
C GLU A 71 -11.35 4.09 10.53
N GLU A 72 -10.64 3.50 9.57
CA GLU A 72 -9.57 2.54 9.86
C GLU A 72 -8.40 3.24 10.56
N LEU A 73 -8.06 4.46 10.15
CA LEU A 73 -7.04 5.27 10.82
C LEU A 73 -7.45 5.58 12.26
N VAL A 74 -8.72 5.97 12.49
CA VAL A 74 -9.27 6.20 13.83
C VAL A 74 -9.23 4.93 14.67
N ALA A 75 -9.62 3.78 14.11
CA ALA A 75 -9.61 2.51 14.82
C ALA A 75 -8.20 2.11 15.28
N HIS A 76 -7.18 2.29 14.44
CA HIS A 76 -5.80 2.05 14.84
C HIS A 76 -5.29 3.03 15.89
N VAL A 77 -5.68 4.30 15.81
CA VAL A 77 -5.36 5.30 16.85
C VAL A 77 -6.05 4.94 18.17
N ALA A 78 -7.30 4.46 18.15
CA ALA A 78 -8.02 3.99 19.33
C ALA A 78 -7.36 2.75 19.95
N SER A 79 -6.95 1.76 19.15
CA SER A 79 -6.21 0.59 19.62
C SER A 79 -4.89 0.98 20.29
N TYR A 80 -4.16 1.93 19.69
CA TYR A 80 -2.95 2.48 20.30
C TYR A 80 -3.25 3.16 21.64
N LEU A 81 -4.25 4.04 21.71
CA LEU A 81 -4.62 4.74 22.96
C LEU A 81 -5.10 3.77 24.05
N ALA A 82 -5.79 2.69 23.68
CA ALA A 82 -6.24 1.66 24.60
C ALA A 82 -5.09 0.81 25.18
N ALA A 83 -3.97 0.69 24.45
CA ALA A 83 -2.77 -0.01 24.91
C ALA A 83 -1.87 0.85 25.81
N LEU A 84 -2.17 2.15 25.96
CA LEU A 84 -1.42 3.04 26.83
C LEU A 84 -1.81 2.89 28.30
N ALA A 85 -0.87 3.22 29.18
CA ALA A 85 -1.14 3.31 30.62
C ALA A 85 -2.24 4.35 30.92
N PRO A 86 -3.08 4.12 31.94
CA PRO A 86 -4.11 5.08 32.33
C PRO A 86 -3.46 6.44 32.67
N GLY A 87 -3.97 7.51 32.07
CA GLY A 87 -3.44 8.87 32.22
C GLY A 87 -2.38 9.29 31.18
N ALA A 88 -1.92 8.37 30.32
CA ALA A 88 -1.06 8.74 29.21
C ALA A 88 -1.82 9.57 28.16
N SER A 89 -1.26 10.73 27.79
CA SER A 89 -1.88 11.60 26.79
C SER A 89 -1.86 10.97 25.39
N GLY A 90 -0.91 10.09 25.08
CA GLY A 90 -0.72 9.47 23.76
C GLY A 90 -0.34 10.50 22.71
N SER A 91 0.96 10.75 22.51
CA SER A 91 1.40 11.74 21.54
C SER A 91 1.49 11.15 20.12
N PHE A 92 1.50 12.03 19.10
CA PHE A 92 1.74 11.59 17.72
C PHE A 92 3.09 10.89 17.56
N ALA A 93 4.12 11.37 18.28
CA ALA A 93 5.46 10.79 18.22
C ALA A 93 5.46 9.36 18.77
N ASP A 94 4.76 9.13 19.87
CA ASP A 94 4.61 7.82 20.48
C ASP A 94 3.80 6.87 19.59
N TYR A 95 2.72 7.35 18.96
CA TYR A 95 1.98 6.59 17.96
C TYR A 95 2.87 6.22 16.76
N ALA A 96 3.67 7.15 16.25
CA ALA A 96 4.57 6.89 15.13
C ALA A 96 5.67 5.87 15.50
N ALA A 97 6.14 5.88 16.75
CA ALA A 97 7.05 4.86 17.26
C ALA A 97 6.37 3.49 17.40
N TRP A 98 5.15 3.46 17.94
CA TRP A 98 4.33 2.25 18.05
C TRP A 98 4.03 1.65 16.67
N ALA A 99 3.64 2.46 15.68
CA ALA A 99 3.34 2.01 14.32
C ALA A 99 4.55 1.39 13.61
N LYS A 100 5.78 1.86 13.91
CA LYS A 100 7.00 1.23 13.37
C LYS A 100 7.21 -0.20 13.89
N ALA A 101 6.78 -0.48 15.11
CA ALA A 101 6.85 -1.81 15.71
C ALA A 101 5.69 -2.72 15.28
N HIS A 102 4.66 -2.18 14.63
CA HIS A 102 3.45 -2.91 14.23
C HIS A 102 3.32 -2.93 12.70
N PRO A 103 3.71 -4.03 12.02
CA PRO A 103 3.65 -4.11 10.56
C PRO A 103 2.23 -4.03 9.98
N SER A 104 1.21 -4.21 10.82
CA SER A 104 -0.21 -4.07 10.47
C SER A 104 -0.78 -2.68 10.77
N ALA A 105 -0.01 -1.75 11.36
CA ALA A 105 -0.48 -0.40 11.68
C ALA A 105 -0.12 0.60 10.57
N PRO A 106 -1.00 1.59 10.29
CA PRO A 106 -0.67 2.67 9.38
C PRO A 106 0.45 3.54 9.97
N SER A 107 1.36 4.00 9.11
CA SER A 107 2.40 4.91 9.55
C SER A 107 1.80 6.23 10.05
N GLY A 108 2.47 6.92 10.98
CA GLY A 108 2.03 8.25 11.41
C GLY A 108 1.89 9.25 10.24
N ALA A 109 2.71 9.11 9.20
CA ALA A 109 2.59 9.90 7.97
C ALA A 109 1.29 9.57 7.21
N THR A 110 0.90 8.30 7.15
CA THR A 110 -0.37 7.85 6.56
C THR A 110 -1.57 8.42 7.29
N VAL A 111 -1.56 8.40 8.63
CA VAL A 111 -2.61 9.02 9.46
C VAL A 111 -2.70 10.52 9.16
N ARG A 112 -1.59 11.25 9.27
CA ARG A 112 -1.56 12.71 9.06
C ARG A 112 -1.94 13.16 7.65
N ALA A 113 -1.68 12.33 6.64
CA ALA A 113 -2.01 12.64 5.25
C ALA A 113 -3.54 12.68 5.00
N ARG A 114 -4.33 12.07 5.88
CA ARG A 114 -5.79 11.97 5.73
C ARG A 114 -6.53 12.66 6.88
N LEU A 115 -6.04 12.49 8.10
CA LEU A 115 -6.72 12.93 9.32
C LEU A 115 -5.74 13.66 10.25
N PRO A 116 -5.97 14.94 10.58
CA PRO A 116 -5.11 15.64 11.53
C PRO A 116 -5.16 14.97 12.90
N TRP A 117 -4.01 14.88 13.59
CA TRP A 117 -3.87 14.09 14.82
C TRP A 117 -4.89 14.42 15.92
N ALA A 118 -5.24 15.70 16.07
CA ALA A 118 -6.24 16.14 17.04
C ALA A 118 -7.65 15.60 16.71
N GLU A 119 -7.99 15.51 15.43
CA GLU A 119 -9.23 14.90 14.94
C GLU A 119 -9.22 13.39 15.18
N ALA A 120 -8.13 12.73 14.80
CA ALA A 120 -7.96 11.29 14.98
C ALA A 120 -8.11 10.89 16.45
N LYS A 121 -7.46 11.61 17.36
CA LYS A 121 -7.58 11.37 18.80
C LYS A 121 -8.99 11.66 19.31
N ARG A 122 -9.61 12.78 18.92
CA ARG A 122 -10.96 13.14 19.37
C ARG A 122 -11.99 12.09 18.94
N ARG A 123 -11.90 11.59 17.71
CA ARG A 123 -12.74 10.50 17.21
C ARG A 123 -12.45 9.20 17.94
N ALA A 124 -11.18 8.86 18.13
CA ALA A 124 -10.78 7.64 18.85
C ALA A 124 -11.22 7.62 20.33
N THR A 125 -11.26 8.78 21.00
CA THR A 125 -11.73 8.88 22.39
C THR A 125 -13.24 9.11 22.51
N GLY A 126 -13.85 9.71 21.49
CA GLY A 126 -15.30 9.98 21.43
C GLY A 126 -16.12 8.78 20.98
N ASP A 127 -15.57 7.91 20.14
CA ASP A 127 -16.25 6.72 19.59
C ASP A 127 -16.09 5.47 20.48
N ARG A 128 -16.24 5.65 21.79
CA ARG A 128 -16.35 4.53 22.74
C ARG A 128 -17.69 3.78 22.63
N ALA A 129 -18.56 4.15 21.70
CA ALA A 129 -19.96 3.70 21.63
C ALA A 129 -20.29 2.79 20.44
N GLY A 130 -19.37 2.49 19.52
CA GLY A 130 -19.68 1.68 18.33
C GLY A 130 -18.65 0.60 18.02
N ARG A 131 -18.69 -0.55 18.70
CA ARG A 131 -18.02 -1.77 18.22
C ARG A 131 -18.91 -3.00 18.45
N PRO A 132 -19.08 -3.84 17.42
CA PRO A 132 -18.40 -5.14 17.37
C PRO A 132 -17.58 -5.24 16.07
N ALA A 133 -16.27 -5.53 16.11
CA ALA A 133 -15.62 -6.82 16.32
C ALA A 133 -15.93 -7.87 15.23
N ALA A 134 -14.99 -7.94 14.27
CA ALA A 134 -14.50 -9.11 13.53
C ALA A 134 -15.46 -10.01 12.74
N ASP A 135 -15.11 -10.22 11.46
CA ASP A 135 -14.94 -11.56 10.88
C ASP A 135 -13.64 -11.58 10.06
#